data_AF-A0A953MCU4-F1
#
_entry.id   AF-A0A953MCU4-F1
#
_cell.length_a   1.000
_cell.length_b   1.000
_cell.length_c   1.000
_cell.angle_alpha   90.00
_cell.angle_beta   90.00
_cell.angle_gamma   90.00
#
_symmetry.space_group_name_H-M   'P 1'
#
loop_
_entity.id
_entity.type
_entity.pdbx_description
1 polymer ?
#
loop_
_entity_poly.entity_id
_entity_poly.type
_entity_poly.pdbx_seq_one_letter_code
_entity_poly.pdbx_strand_id
1 'polypeptide(L)' 'MIHDPVCGMEIKDINSAEKVEYKGNTYYFCTTLCKVQFEQDPEKYVKKDDDEHMGHHHH' A
#
# COMPACT_ATOMS: atom_id res chain seq x y z
N MET A 1 1.86 -7.22 11.01
CA MET A 1 1.52 -8.04 9.83
C MET A 1 1.71 -7.13 8.63
N ILE A 2 2.45 -7.55 7.60
CA ILE A 2 2.70 -6.71 6.42
C ILE A 2 1.72 -7.17 5.34
N HIS A 3 0.94 -6.23 4.81
CA HIS A 3 -0.04 -6.52 3.77
C HIS A 3 0.37 -5.84 2.47
N ASP A 4 0.17 -6.55 1.37
CA ASP A 4 0.34 -6.01 0.03
C ASP A 4 -0.74 -4.93 -0.21
N PRO A 5 -0.38 -3.67 -0.49
CA PRO A 5 -1.36 -2.60 -0.65
C PRO A 5 -2.15 -2.69 -1.97
N VAL A 6 -1.73 -3.54 -2.91
CA VAL A 6 -2.41 -3.77 -4.20
C VAL A 6 -3.50 -4.82 -4.07
N CYS A 7 -3.17 -5.98 -3.48
CA CYS A 7 -4.11 -7.11 -3.39
C CYS A 7 -4.67 -7.37 -1.98
N GLY A 8 -4.11 -6.74 -0.94
CA GLY A 8 -4.50 -6.93 0.46
C GLY A 8 -4.02 -8.26 1.07
N MET A 9 -3.19 -9.02 0.34
CA MET A 9 -2.70 -10.32 0.81
C MET A 9 -1.67 -10.16 1.93
N GLU A 10 -1.74 -11.04 2.93
CA GLU A 10 -0.73 -11.12 3.97
C GLU A 10 0.59 -11.69 3.44
N ILE A 11 1.66 -10.93 3.65
CA ILE A 11 3.02 -11.33 3.30
C ILE A 11 3.61 -12.08 4.49
N LYS A 12 3.70 -13.40 4.35
CA LYS A 12 4.26 -14.29 5.37
C LYS A 12 5.78 -14.28 5.39
N ASP A 13 6.41 -14.12 4.23
CA ASP A 13 7.86 -14.12 4.09
C ASP A 13 8.36 -12.80 3.52
N ILE A 14 8.80 -11.91 4.41
CA ILE A 14 9.27 -10.57 4.05
C ILE A 14 10.62 -10.58 3.33
N ASN A 15 11.40 -11.66 3.48
CA ASN A 15 12.72 -11.79 2.86
C ASN A 15 12.61 -12.16 1.39
N SER A 16 11.58 -12.95 1.04
CA SER A 16 11.27 -13.30 -0.34
C SER A 16 10.29 -12.33 -1.01
N ALA A 17 9.73 -11.38 -0.27
CA ALA A 17 8.80 -10.39 -0.79
C ALA A 17 9.52 -9.28 -1.57
N GLU A 18 8.83 -8.76 -2.58
CA GLU A 18 9.29 -7.59 -3.31
C GLU A 18 9.08 -6.35 -2.45
N LYS A 19 10.00 -5.39 -2.48
CA LYS A 19 9.87 -4.13 -1.75
C LYS A 19 10.18 -2.91 -2.61
N VAL A 20 9.49 -1.81 -2.34
CA VAL A 20 9.69 -0.51 -2.98
C VAL A 20 9.71 0.57 -1.91
N GLU A 21 10.68 1.48 -2.02
CA GLU A 21 10.71 2.70 -1.22
C GLU A 21 9.95 3.81 -1.95
N TYR A 22 8.88 4.32 -1.33
CA TYR A 22 8.07 5.39 -1.88
C TYR A 22 7.72 6.42 -0.80
N LYS A 23 8.00 7.70 -1.05
CA LYS A 23 7.83 8.81 -0.09
C LYS A 23 8.49 8.53 1.29
N GLY A 24 9.65 7.85 1.31
CA GLY A 24 10.36 7.50 2.53
C GLY A 24 9.77 6.32 3.32
N ASN A 25 8.75 5.64 2.76
CA ASN A 25 8.15 4.45 3.35
C ASN A 25 8.47 3.21 2.50
N THR A 26 8.77 2.10 3.15
CA THR A 26 9.02 0.81 2.49
C THR A 26 7.72 0.02 2.39
N TYR A 27 7.26 -0.21 1.17
CA TYR A 27 6.12 -1.05 0.85
C TYR A 27 6.59 -2.43 0.43
N TYR A 28 5.83 -3.46 0.79
CA TYR A 28 6.13 -4.85 0.47
C TYR A 28 4.99 -5.43 -0.38
N PHE A 29 5.34 -6.33 -1.28
CA PHE A 29 4.45 -6.94 -2.25
C PHE A 29 4.64 -8.45 -2.29
N CYS A 30 3.52 -9.17 -2.41
CA CYS A 30 3.51 -10.62 -2.47
C CYS A 30 4.12 -11.16 -3.77
N THR A 31 4.07 -10.36 -4.84
CA THR A 31 4.55 -10.72 -6.18
C THR A 31 5.13 -9.52 -6.90
N THR A 32 5.99 -9.78 -7.88
CA THR A 32 6.52 -8.75 -8.79
C THR A 32 5.41 -8.01 -9.54
N LEU A 33 4.30 -8.69 -9.86
CA LEU A 33 3.16 -8.06 -10.53
C LEU A 33 2.54 -6.96 -9.65
N CYS A 34 2.31 -7.24 -8.36
CA CYS A 34 1.78 -6.25 -7.42
C CYS A 34 2.74 -5.07 -7.26
N LYS A 35 4.04 -5.33 -7.16
CA LYS A 35 5.07 -4.27 -7.18
C LYS A 35 4.96 -3.39 -8.43
N VAL A 36 4.90 -3.98 -9.63
CA VAL A 36 4.82 -3.22 -10.89
C VAL A 36 3.51 -2.44 -10.99
N GLN A 37 2.40 -2.97 -10.48
CA GLN A 37 1.13 -2.22 -10.39
C GLN A 37 1.23 -1.04 -9.44
N PHE A 38 1.91 -1.21 -8.30
CA PHE A 38 2.17 -0.13 -7.36
C PHE A 38 3.10 0.93 -7.95
N GLU A 39 4.18 0.55 -8.64
CA GLU A 39 5.11 1.49 -9.27
C GLU A 39 4.43 2.32 -10.38
N GLN A 40 3.44 1.76 -11.07
CA GLN A 40 2.65 2.47 -12.08
C GLN A 40 1.76 3.56 -11.48
N ASP A 41 1.13 3.30 -10.33
CA ASP A 41 0.23 4.25 -9.68
C ASP A 41 0.28 4.13 -8.15
N PRO A 42 1.38 4.55 -7.51
CA PRO A 42 1.58 4.35 -6.07
C PRO A 42 0.63 5.21 -5.24
N GLU A 43 0.24 6.37 -5.76
CA GLU A 43 -0.67 7.30 -5.07
C GLU A 43 -2.05 6.72 -4.84
N LYS A 44 -2.54 5.86 -5.74
CA LYS A 44 -3.81 5.14 -5.57
C LYS A 44 -3.79 4.15 -4.40
N TYR A 45 -2.64 3.53 -4.13
CA TYR A 45 -2.51 2.50 -3.08
C TYR A 45 -2.05 3.09 -1.74
N VAL A 46 -1.32 4.20 -1.76
CA VAL A 46 -0.84 4.90 -0.55
C VAL A 46 -1.90 5.83 0.05
N LYS A 47 -3.00 6.09 -0.66
CA LYS A 47 -4.15 6.89 -0.17
C LYS A 47 -4.97 6.17 0.91
N LYS A 48 -4.43 5.97 2.11
CA LYS A 48 -5.20 5.73 3.34
C LYS A 48 -4.44 6.21 4.57
N ASP A 49 -4.55 7.51 4.86
CA ASP A 49 -4.75 8.02 6.23
C ASP A 49 -5.15 9.51 6.29
N ASP A 50 -5.70 10.10 5.22
CA ASP A 50 -6.07 11.54 5.22
C ASP A 50 -7.47 11.79 4.65
N ASP A 51 -8.42 10.88 4.94
CA ASP A 51 -9.85 11.09 4.62
C ASP A 51 -10.80 10.52 5.69
N GLU A 52 -10.43 10.65 6.97
CA GLU A 52 -11.36 10.55 8.12
C GLU A 52 -11.26 11.81 9.00
N HIS A 53 -11.27 12.99 8.35
CA HIS A 53 -11.65 14.24 9.02
C HIS A 53 -12.31 15.25 8.06
N MET A 54 -13.29 14.79 7.27
CA MET A 54 -14.30 15.69 6.74
C MET A 54 -15.59 15.49 7.53
N GLY A 55 -15.78 16.39 8.50
CA GLY A 55 -16.99 16.46 9.32
C GLY A 55 -18.24 16.52 8.46
N HIS A 56 -19.11 15.51 8.62
CA HIS A 56 -20.51 15.64 8.30
C HIS A 56 -21.27 16.01 9.58
N HIS A 57 -21.07 17.24 10.05
CA HIS A 57 -22.07 17.92 10.85
C HIS A 57 -23.01 18.61 9.85
N HIS A 58 -24.01 17.89 9.36
CA HIS A 58 -25.11 18.46 8.59
C HIS A 58 -26.39 18.34 9.42
N HIS A 59 -26.76 19.48 10.01
CA HIS A 59 -28.04 19.92 10.60
C HIS A 59 -28.72 19.03 11.65
#